data_AF-A0A1F7CXC4-F1
#
_entry.id   AF-A0A1F7CXC4-F1
#
_cell.length_a   1.000
_cell.length_b   1.000
_cell.length_c   1.000
_cell.angle_alpha   90.00
_cell.angle_beta   90.00
_cell.angle_gamma   90.00
#
_symmetry.space_group_name_H-M   'P 1'
#
loop_
_entity.id
_entity.type
_entity.pdbx_description
1 polymer ?
#
loop_
_entity_poly.entity_id
_entity_poly.type
_entity_poly.pdbx_seq_one_letter_code
_entity_poly.pdbx_strand_id
1 'polypeptide(L)'
;MAYDSLHKRLRGPITKALEKELGIQNPHALPRLEKVVVNVGINKSKMDSQEMREYVAECLTKITGQKPVMTRARAAISNFKTKKGIVVGSVVTLRGQRMEQFLDRLLSYALPRIRDFRGLPRKLDGHGNYAIGIRDHSIFPEVPPADAKQIFGLQVQITTTAESDEEAFALLKEMGVPFRPEREKKKEEEEERKRREERVAREAVARERASSATAETAPDASGKTQETGGQKNDASIERKAKKPNT
;
A
#
# COMPACT_ATOMS: atom_id res chain seq x y z
N MET A 1 -11.35 -28.54 -22.50
CA MET A 1 -9.97 -28.95 -22.13
C MET A 1 -9.90 -29.02 -20.62
N ALA A 2 -9.36 -30.09 -20.05
CA ALA A 2 -9.13 -30.16 -18.61
C ALA A 2 -8.18 -29.02 -18.22
N TYR A 3 -8.56 -28.21 -17.23
CA TYR A 3 -7.69 -27.16 -16.73
C TYR A 3 -6.55 -27.83 -15.97
N ASP A 4 -5.36 -27.90 -16.57
CA ASP A 4 -4.19 -28.41 -15.88
C ASP A 4 -3.81 -27.41 -14.78
N SER A 5 -3.72 -27.91 -13.54
CA SER A 5 -3.32 -27.12 -12.37
C SER A 5 -2.00 -26.39 -12.63
N LEU A 6 -1.86 -25.19 -12.08
CA LEU A 6 -0.63 -24.39 -12.21
C LEU A 6 0.65 -25.19 -11.87
N HIS A 7 0.57 -26.10 -10.91
CA HIS A 7 1.66 -27.03 -10.56
C HIS A 7 2.21 -27.83 -11.75
N LYS A 8 1.33 -28.39 -12.58
CA LYS A 8 1.70 -29.15 -13.77
C LYS A 8 2.23 -28.23 -14.86
N ARG A 9 1.63 -27.05 -15.01
CA ARG A 9 2.05 -26.05 -15.99
C ARG A 9 3.47 -25.53 -15.71
N LEU A 10 3.78 -25.26 -14.44
CA LEU A 10 5.09 -24.76 -14.01
C LEU A 10 6.24 -25.74 -14.26
N ARG A 11 5.98 -27.05 -14.24
CA ARG A 11 6.99 -28.11 -14.40
C ARG A 11 7.13 -28.64 -15.83
N GLY A 12 6.23 -28.24 -16.72
CA GLY A 12 6.19 -28.76 -18.10
C GLY A 12 6.26 -27.62 -19.11
N PRO A 13 5.11 -27.08 -19.53
CA PRO A 13 5.04 -26.09 -20.60
C PRO A 13 5.77 -24.78 -20.26
N ILE A 14 5.61 -24.26 -19.03
CA ILE A 14 6.20 -22.97 -18.64
C ILE A 14 7.73 -23.06 -18.59
N THR A 15 8.28 -24.15 -18.03
CA THR A 15 9.74 -24.35 -17.99
C THR A 15 10.34 -24.35 -19.39
N LYS A 16 9.71 -25.06 -20.34
CA LYS A 16 10.16 -25.12 -21.74
C LYS A 16 10.03 -23.78 -22.47
N ALA A 17 9.01 -22.99 -22.15
CA ALA A 17 8.86 -21.65 -22.70
C ALA A 17 9.98 -20.72 -22.19
N LEU A 18 10.28 -20.79 -20.89
CA LEU A 18 11.35 -20.01 -20.27
C LEU A 18 12.74 -20.40 -20.76
N GLU A 19 13.02 -21.69 -20.95
CA GLU A 19 14.27 -22.16 -21.56
C GLU A 19 14.50 -21.53 -22.93
N LYS A 20 13.43 -21.40 -23.74
CA LYS A 20 13.50 -20.79 -25.07
C LYS A 20 13.61 -19.28 -25.02
N GLU A 21 12.87 -18.61 -24.14
CA GLU A 21 12.86 -17.14 -24.04
C GLU A 21 14.14 -16.59 -23.43
N LEU A 22 14.69 -17.27 -22.42
CA LEU A 22 15.89 -16.84 -21.69
C LEU A 22 17.19 -17.46 -22.25
N GLY A 23 17.10 -18.48 -23.10
CA GLY A 23 18.27 -19.14 -23.70
C GLY A 23 19.17 -19.87 -22.68
N ILE A 24 18.65 -20.19 -21.50
CA ILE A 24 19.40 -20.79 -20.40
C ILE A 24 19.57 -22.30 -20.67
N GLN A 25 20.82 -22.76 -20.73
CA GLN A 25 21.14 -24.18 -20.96
C GLN A 25 20.94 -25.05 -19.70
N ASN A 26 21.07 -24.47 -18.50
CA ASN A 26 20.96 -25.20 -17.25
C ASN A 26 19.52 -25.14 -16.70
N PRO A 27 18.78 -26.27 -16.64
CA PRO A 27 17.40 -26.29 -16.14
C PRO A 27 17.26 -25.92 -14.66
N HIS A 28 18.36 -25.97 -13.89
CA HIS A 28 18.38 -25.52 -12.50
C HIS A 28 18.58 -24.02 -12.34
N ALA A 29 19.11 -23.34 -13.35
CA ALA A 29 19.28 -21.88 -13.33
C ALA A 29 18.01 -21.13 -13.74
N LEU A 30 16.96 -21.84 -14.18
CA LEU A 30 15.68 -21.22 -14.51
C LEU A 30 15.03 -20.61 -13.26
N PRO A 31 14.39 -19.43 -13.39
CA PRO A 31 13.71 -18.77 -12.29
C PRO A 31 12.51 -19.61 -11.81
N ARG A 32 12.39 -19.75 -10.48
CA ARG A 32 11.35 -20.52 -9.81
C ARG A 32 10.65 -19.68 -8.74
N LEU A 33 9.44 -20.10 -8.38
CA LEU A 33 8.73 -19.54 -7.23
C LEU A 33 9.26 -20.13 -5.94
N GLU A 34 9.69 -19.30 -4.99
CA GLU A 34 10.21 -19.75 -3.70
C GLU A 34 9.12 -19.73 -2.62
N LYS A 35 8.42 -18.61 -2.51
CA LYS A 35 7.35 -18.40 -1.53
C LYS A 35 6.41 -17.30 -1.99
N VAL A 36 5.18 -17.36 -1.48
CA VAL A 36 4.23 -16.24 -1.55
C VAL A 36 3.84 -15.84 -0.14
N VAL A 37 4.02 -14.57 0.17
CA VAL A 37 3.62 -13.98 1.45
C VAL A 37 2.35 -13.17 1.24
N VAL A 38 1.31 -13.50 1.98
CA VAL A 38 0.06 -12.73 2.01
C VAL A 38 0.03 -11.97 3.32
N ASN A 39 -0.07 -10.65 3.24
CA ASN A 39 -0.02 -9.76 4.39
C ASN A 39 -1.26 -8.85 4.40
N VAL A 40 -1.86 -8.69 5.58
CA VAL A 40 -2.96 -7.78 5.84
C VAL A 40 -2.58 -6.83 6.96
N GLY A 41 -2.64 -5.53 6.67
CA GLY A 41 -2.48 -4.47 7.67
C GLY A 41 -3.82 -4.13 8.33
N ILE A 42 -3.88 -4.20 9.65
CA ILE A 42 -5.07 -3.87 10.45
C ILE A 42 -4.87 -2.46 11.01
N ASN A 43 -5.59 -1.50 10.45
CA ASN A 43 -5.48 -0.10 10.88
C ASN A 43 -6.31 0.17 12.13
N LYS A 44 -5.65 0.76 13.14
CA LYS A 44 -6.21 0.99 14.48
C LYS A 44 -7.46 1.88 14.51
N SER A 45 -7.61 2.77 13.53
CA SER A 45 -8.69 3.76 13.51
C SER A 45 -10.05 3.21 13.05
N LYS A 46 -10.10 2.02 12.44
CA LYS A 46 -11.35 1.39 11.94
C LYS A 46 -11.49 -0.10 12.27
N MET A 47 -10.39 -0.80 12.58
CA MET A 47 -10.34 -2.28 12.59
C MET A 47 -9.72 -2.88 13.87
N ASP A 48 -9.61 -2.13 14.97
CA ASP A 48 -8.92 -2.60 16.20
C ASP A 48 -9.79 -3.47 17.12
N SER A 49 -11.04 -3.76 16.74
CA SER A 49 -11.87 -4.69 17.51
C SER A 49 -11.28 -6.11 17.43
N GLN A 50 -11.36 -6.84 18.54
CA GLN A 50 -10.92 -8.23 18.59
C GLN A 50 -11.67 -9.08 17.55
N GLU A 51 -12.97 -8.82 17.37
CA GLU A 51 -13.83 -9.41 16.35
C GLU A 51 -13.28 -9.23 14.93
N MET A 52 -12.77 -8.04 14.58
CA MET A 52 -12.23 -7.78 13.25
C MET A 52 -10.93 -8.56 13.01
N ARG A 53 -10.10 -8.72 14.05
CA ARG A 53 -8.86 -9.52 13.94
C ARG A 53 -9.18 -11.00 13.70
N GLU A 54 -10.19 -11.52 14.38
CA GLU A 54 -10.67 -12.89 14.22
C GLU A 54 -11.27 -13.09 12.83
N TYR A 55 -12.10 -12.14 12.37
CA TYR A 55 -12.66 -12.12 11.02
C TYR A 55 -11.56 -12.16 9.93
N VAL A 56 -10.55 -11.28 10.04
CA VAL A 56 -9.40 -11.28 9.12
C VAL A 56 -8.68 -12.63 9.13
N ALA A 57 -8.50 -13.23 10.32
CA ALA A 57 -7.84 -14.52 10.45
C ALA A 57 -8.60 -15.64 9.74
N GLU A 58 -9.92 -15.67 9.93
CA GLU A 58 -10.82 -16.65 9.32
C GLU A 58 -10.87 -16.49 7.81
N CYS A 59 -11.02 -15.27 7.31
CA CYS A 59 -11.01 -14.99 5.87
C CYS A 59 -9.67 -15.40 5.24
N LEU A 60 -8.53 -15.04 5.84
CA LEU A 60 -7.23 -15.49 5.34
C LEU A 60 -7.07 -17.00 5.39
N THR A 61 -7.63 -17.67 6.40
CA THR A 61 -7.62 -19.14 6.49
C THR A 61 -8.45 -19.76 5.37
N LYS A 62 -9.62 -19.21 5.05
CA LYS A 62 -10.47 -19.67 3.94
C LYS A 62 -9.79 -19.46 2.58
N ILE A 63 -9.19 -18.29 2.37
CA ILE A 63 -8.48 -17.96 1.13
C ILE A 63 -7.24 -18.85 0.96
N THR A 64 -6.38 -18.93 1.98
CA THR A 64 -5.05 -19.54 1.83
C THR A 64 -4.99 -21.02 2.24
N GLY A 65 -6.01 -21.53 2.94
CA GLY A 65 -6.01 -22.87 3.53
C GLY A 65 -5.02 -23.04 4.69
N GLN A 66 -4.49 -21.93 5.23
CA GLN A 66 -3.50 -21.93 6.29
C GLN A 66 -3.82 -20.86 7.34
N LYS A 67 -3.72 -21.23 8.62
CA LYS A 67 -3.94 -20.30 9.73
C LYS A 67 -2.86 -19.21 9.72
N PRO A 68 -3.24 -17.92 9.71
CA PRO A 68 -2.29 -16.82 9.69
C PRO A 68 -1.65 -16.57 11.06
N VAL A 69 -0.49 -15.92 11.03
CA VAL A 69 0.24 -15.45 12.21
C VAL A 69 -0.07 -13.97 12.44
N MET A 70 -0.53 -13.64 13.64
CA MET A 70 -0.79 -12.25 14.05
C MET A 70 0.52 -11.51 14.30
N THR A 71 0.75 -10.41 13.59
CA THR A 71 1.96 -9.60 13.72
C THR A 71 1.78 -8.54 14.79
N ARG A 72 2.76 -8.46 15.72
CA ARG A 72 2.75 -7.51 16.83
C ARG A 72 3.69 -6.33 16.55
N ALA A 73 3.32 -5.15 17.02
CA ALA A 73 4.15 -3.95 16.94
C ALA A 73 5.46 -4.11 17.71
N ARG A 74 6.59 -3.85 17.05
CA ARG A 74 7.93 -3.85 17.66
C ARG A 74 8.21 -2.56 18.44
N ALA A 75 7.80 -1.42 17.89
CA ALA A 75 8.02 -0.09 18.45
C ALA A 75 6.70 0.61 18.80
N ALA A 76 6.77 1.54 19.75
CA ALA A 76 5.66 2.44 20.05
C ALA A 76 5.84 3.75 19.27
N ILE A 77 4.85 4.11 18.47
CA ILE A 77 4.88 5.34 17.66
C ILE A 77 3.57 6.10 17.91
N SER A 78 3.70 7.30 18.48
CA SER A 78 2.57 8.12 18.92
C SER A 78 1.64 8.52 17.76
N ASN A 79 2.20 8.88 16.59
CA ASN A 79 1.43 9.27 15.41
C ASN A 79 0.45 8.19 14.94
N PHE A 80 0.84 6.91 15.06
CA PHE A 80 0.01 5.76 14.71
C PHE A 80 -0.77 5.18 15.92
N LYS A 81 -0.75 5.87 17.07
CA LYS A 81 -1.36 5.44 18.34
C LYS A 81 -1.01 3.99 18.72
N THR A 82 0.17 3.52 18.33
CA THR A 82 0.58 2.12 18.48
C THR A 82 1.47 1.97 19.70
N LYS A 83 1.19 0.95 20.54
CA LYS A 83 2.03 0.56 21.68
C LYS A 83 2.72 -0.78 21.36
N LYS A 84 3.87 -1.03 21.99
CA LYS A 84 4.61 -2.28 21.84
C LYS A 84 3.72 -3.48 22.22
N GLY A 85 3.73 -4.52 21.39
CA GLY A 85 2.98 -5.76 21.63
C GLY A 85 1.53 -5.78 21.14
N ILE A 86 0.97 -4.66 20.68
CA ILE A 86 -0.37 -4.63 20.06
C ILE A 86 -0.34 -5.34 18.69
N VAL A 87 -1.39 -6.07 18.34
CA VAL A 87 -1.55 -6.70 17.02
C VAL A 87 -1.81 -5.61 15.97
N VAL A 88 -0.99 -5.58 14.92
CA VAL A 88 -1.05 -4.58 13.84
C VAL A 88 -1.43 -5.21 12.50
N GLY A 89 -1.28 -6.52 12.35
CA GLY A 89 -1.59 -7.20 11.11
C GLY A 89 -1.63 -8.70 11.23
N SER A 90 -1.81 -9.34 10.09
CA SER A 90 -1.86 -10.80 9.96
C SER A 90 -1.09 -11.22 8.71
N VAL A 91 -0.24 -12.23 8.84
CA VAL A 91 0.62 -12.69 7.74
C VAL A 91 0.52 -14.21 7.56
N VAL A 92 0.51 -14.65 6.30
CA VAL A 92 0.63 -16.05 5.90
C VAL A 92 1.81 -16.17 4.95
N THR A 93 2.64 -17.19 5.15
CA THR A 93 3.67 -17.57 4.18
C THR A 93 3.31 -18.92 3.58
N LEU A 94 3.07 -18.94 2.28
CA LEU A 94 2.75 -20.11 1.50
C LEU A 94 3.98 -20.59 0.73
N ARG A 95 4.19 -21.90 0.70
CA ARG A 95 5.27 -22.58 -0.04
C ARG A 95 4.75 -23.86 -0.68
N GLY A 96 5.48 -24.37 -1.67
CA GLY A 96 5.16 -25.61 -2.35
C GLY A 96 3.79 -25.58 -3.04
N GLN A 97 3.05 -26.68 -2.97
CA GLN A 97 1.79 -26.84 -3.71
C GLN A 97 0.69 -25.84 -3.28
N ARG A 98 0.62 -25.48 -1.99
CA ARG A 98 -0.39 -24.52 -1.49
C ARG A 98 -0.21 -23.13 -2.09
N MET A 99 1.04 -22.72 -2.27
CA MET A 99 1.39 -21.44 -2.91
C MET A 99 0.88 -21.40 -4.35
N GLU A 100 1.13 -22.45 -5.11
CA GLU A 100 0.73 -22.52 -6.51
C GLU A 100 -0.79 -22.59 -6.66
N GLN A 101 -1.49 -23.34 -5.79
CA GLN A 101 -2.95 -23.36 -5.76
C GLN A 101 -3.55 -21.98 -5.39
N PHE A 102 -2.90 -21.23 -4.50
CA PHE A 102 -3.31 -19.87 -4.19
C PHE A 102 -3.10 -18.93 -5.38
N LEU A 103 -1.95 -19.00 -6.05
CA LEU A 103 -1.67 -18.20 -7.24
C LEU A 103 -2.64 -18.51 -8.39
N ASP A 104 -2.93 -19.79 -8.63
CA ASP A 104 -3.88 -20.21 -9.66
C ASP A 104 -5.28 -19.64 -9.40
N ARG A 105 -5.72 -19.67 -8.14
CA ARG A 105 -6.99 -19.06 -7.72
C ARG A 105 -6.98 -17.54 -7.85
N LEU A 106 -5.87 -16.92 -7.48
CA LEU A 106 -5.67 -15.48 -7.59
C LEU A 106 -5.79 -15.01 -9.05
N LEU A 107 -5.07 -15.67 -9.97
CA LEU A 107 -5.02 -15.29 -11.38
C LEU A 107 -6.33 -15.58 -12.11
N SER A 108 -6.90 -16.76 -11.89
CA SER A 108 -8.06 -17.24 -12.67
C SER A 108 -9.40 -16.71 -12.15
N TYR A 109 -9.54 -16.52 -10.83
CA TYR A 109 -10.82 -16.15 -10.22
C TYR A 109 -10.80 -14.77 -9.58
N ALA A 110 -9.77 -14.44 -8.81
CA ALA A 110 -9.78 -13.22 -7.99
C ALA A 110 -9.51 -11.95 -8.82
N LEU A 111 -8.50 -11.95 -9.70
CA LEU A 111 -8.15 -10.76 -10.49
C LEU A 111 -9.27 -10.30 -11.45
N PRO A 112 -9.95 -11.19 -12.20
CA PRO A 112 -11.04 -10.78 -13.09
C PRO A 112 -12.26 -10.20 -12.35
N ARG A 113 -12.42 -10.49 -11.06
CA ARG A 113 -13.50 -9.96 -10.22
C ARG A 113 -13.23 -8.55 -9.68
N ILE A 114 -12.02 -8.03 -9.84
CA ILE A 114 -11.71 -6.66 -9.43
C ILE A 114 -12.50 -5.69 -10.32
N ARG A 115 -13.27 -4.79 -9.70
CA ARG A 115 -13.96 -3.70 -10.43
C ARG A 115 -12.95 -2.80 -11.13
N ASP A 116 -13.19 -2.52 -12.41
CA ASP A 116 -12.32 -1.70 -13.27
C ASP A 116 -10.87 -2.24 -13.39
N PHE A 117 -10.72 -3.55 -13.52
CA PHE A 117 -9.41 -4.19 -13.67
C PHE A 117 -8.78 -3.87 -15.04
N ARG A 118 -7.76 -3.00 -15.03
CA ARG A 118 -6.95 -2.65 -16.23
C ARG A 118 -5.70 -3.51 -16.40
N GLY A 119 -5.48 -4.50 -15.54
CA GLY A 119 -4.23 -5.25 -15.44
C GLY A 119 -3.29 -4.72 -14.34
N LEU A 120 -2.25 -5.51 -14.09
CA LEU A 120 -1.29 -5.29 -13.02
C LEU A 120 -0.06 -4.49 -13.51
N PRO A 121 0.52 -3.63 -12.66
CA PRO A 121 1.70 -2.85 -13.02
C PRO A 121 2.89 -3.77 -13.27
N ARG A 122 3.67 -3.47 -14.30
CA ARG A 122 4.87 -4.22 -14.68
C ARG A 122 6.08 -4.00 -13.75
N LYS A 123 5.89 -3.25 -12.66
CA LYS A 123 6.98 -2.78 -11.77
C LYS A 123 7.34 -3.87 -10.77
N LEU A 124 8.58 -4.34 -10.83
CA LEU A 124 9.20 -5.26 -9.89
C LEU A 124 10.10 -4.48 -8.90
N ASP A 125 10.77 -5.18 -8.01
CA ASP A 125 11.62 -4.61 -6.95
C ASP A 125 13.11 -4.50 -7.30
N GLY A 126 13.51 -4.84 -8.54
CA GLY A 126 14.90 -4.84 -8.99
C GLY A 126 15.65 -6.14 -8.73
N HIS A 127 15.10 -7.04 -7.92
CA HIS A 127 15.70 -8.34 -7.57
C HIS A 127 14.71 -9.48 -7.86
N GLY A 128 13.85 -9.30 -8.88
CA GLY A 128 12.96 -10.35 -9.35
C GLY A 128 11.77 -10.68 -8.43
N ASN A 129 11.47 -9.88 -7.40
CA ASN A 129 10.27 -10.07 -6.59
C ASN A 129 9.15 -9.13 -7.01
N TYR A 130 7.93 -9.63 -6.85
CA TYR A 130 6.74 -8.92 -7.28
C TYR A 130 5.76 -8.71 -6.15
N ALA A 131 5.23 -7.49 -6.03
CA ALA A 131 4.25 -7.14 -5.01
C ALA A 131 2.94 -6.66 -5.66
N ILE A 132 1.83 -7.27 -5.24
CA ILE A 132 0.49 -6.94 -5.68
C ILE A 132 -0.27 -6.37 -4.47
N GLY A 133 -0.83 -5.17 -4.63
CA GLY A 133 -1.74 -4.58 -3.65
C GLY A 133 -3.19 -4.77 -4.09
N ILE A 134 -3.98 -5.44 -3.27
CA ILE A 134 -5.42 -5.64 -3.47
C ILE A 134 -6.16 -4.80 -2.43
N ARG A 135 -7.08 -3.96 -2.90
CA ARG A 135 -7.82 -3.02 -2.05
C ARG A 135 -8.98 -3.68 -1.30
N ASP A 136 -9.56 -4.73 -1.87
CA ASP A 136 -10.74 -5.39 -1.34
C ASP A 136 -10.57 -6.92 -1.40
N HIS A 137 -10.65 -7.55 -0.25
CA HIS A 137 -10.64 -9.00 -0.08
C HIS A 137 -11.89 -9.73 -0.62
N SER A 138 -13.00 -9.03 -0.90
CA SER A 138 -14.26 -9.61 -1.39
C SER A 138 -14.17 -10.21 -2.80
N ILE A 139 -13.02 -10.04 -3.46
CA ILE A 139 -12.72 -10.63 -4.77
C ILE A 139 -12.59 -12.16 -4.71
N PHE A 140 -12.31 -12.71 -3.53
CA PHE A 140 -12.16 -14.15 -3.35
C PHE A 140 -13.54 -14.82 -3.18
N PRO A 141 -13.90 -15.80 -4.03
CA PRO A 141 -15.18 -16.51 -3.93
C PRO A 141 -15.40 -17.25 -2.60
N GLU A 142 -14.32 -17.62 -1.91
CA GLU A 142 -14.38 -18.38 -0.65
C GLU A 142 -14.77 -17.52 0.56
N VAL A 143 -14.73 -16.20 0.41
CA VAL A 143 -15.10 -15.26 1.46
C VAL A 143 -16.59 -14.94 1.32
N PRO A 144 -17.40 -15.07 2.38
CA PRO A 144 -18.78 -14.63 2.33
C PRO A 144 -18.84 -13.11 2.06
N PRO A 145 -19.87 -12.62 1.36
CA PRO A 145 -20.01 -11.19 1.10
C PRO A 145 -19.94 -10.42 2.42
N ALA A 146 -18.89 -9.60 2.55
CA ALA A 146 -18.62 -8.87 3.77
C ALA A 146 -19.57 -7.67 3.89
N ASP A 147 -20.06 -7.40 5.09
CA ASP A 147 -20.72 -6.13 5.38
C ASP A 147 -19.73 -4.98 5.09
N ALA A 148 -20.25 -3.83 4.65
CA ALA A 148 -19.43 -2.68 4.24
C ALA A 148 -18.43 -2.20 5.31
N LYS A 149 -18.62 -2.56 6.58
CA LYS A 149 -17.73 -2.21 7.71
C LYS A 149 -16.51 -3.13 7.84
N GLN A 150 -16.52 -4.30 7.22
CA GLN A 150 -15.47 -5.34 7.38
C GLN A 150 -14.58 -5.49 6.14
N ILE A 151 -14.66 -4.57 5.18
CA ILE A 151 -13.80 -4.62 3.98
C ILE A 151 -12.37 -4.24 4.32
N PHE A 152 -11.43 -5.15 4.07
CA PHE A 152 -9.99 -4.90 4.20
C PHE A 152 -9.23 -5.20 2.90
N GLY A 153 -8.09 -4.54 2.77
CA GLY A 153 -7.13 -4.78 1.70
C GLY A 153 -6.07 -5.80 2.11
N LEU A 154 -5.42 -6.40 1.13
CA LEU A 154 -4.36 -7.38 1.32
C LEU A 154 -3.23 -7.14 0.32
N GLN A 155 -2.02 -7.49 0.72
CA GLN A 155 -0.84 -7.45 -0.11
C GLN A 155 -0.36 -8.87 -0.36
N VAL A 156 -0.09 -9.20 -1.62
CA VAL A 156 0.53 -10.46 -2.02
C VAL A 156 1.93 -10.16 -2.50
N GLN A 157 2.92 -10.79 -1.89
CA GLN A 157 4.32 -10.70 -2.28
C GLN A 157 4.76 -12.05 -2.83
N ILE A 158 5.19 -12.06 -4.08
CA ILE A 158 5.69 -13.22 -4.79
C ILE A 158 7.21 -13.11 -4.80
N THR A 159 7.87 -14.04 -4.11
CA THR A 159 9.33 -14.15 -4.12
C THR A 159 9.73 -15.20 -5.14
N THR A 160 10.63 -14.82 -6.03
CA THR A 160 11.20 -15.72 -7.03
C THR A 160 12.70 -15.89 -6.80
N THR A 161 13.30 -16.88 -7.46
CA THR A 161 14.75 -17.08 -7.47
C THR A 161 15.46 -16.29 -8.58
N ALA A 162 14.73 -15.47 -9.34
CA ALA A 162 15.32 -14.68 -10.42
C ALA A 162 16.26 -13.61 -9.86
N GLU A 163 17.38 -13.38 -10.55
CA GLU A 163 18.33 -12.32 -10.17
C GLU A 163 17.98 -10.98 -10.84
N SER A 164 17.30 -11.05 -11.99
CA SER A 164 16.88 -9.89 -12.77
C SER A 164 15.36 -9.77 -12.86
N ASP A 165 14.88 -8.53 -12.96
CA ASP A 165 13.49 -8.21 -13.19
C ASP A 165 12.98 -8.76 -14.54
N GLU A 166 13.84 -8.90 -15.54
CA GLU A 166 13.46 -9.42 -16.86
C GLU A 166 13.10 -10.90 -16.80
N GLU A 167 13.88 -11.69 -16.07
CA GLU A 167 13.64 -13.12 -15.85
C GLU A 167 12.38 -13.35 -15.03
N ALA A 168 12.20 -12.58 -13.96
CA ALA A 168 10.98 -12.64 -13.15
C ALA A 168 9.75 -12.23 -13.95
N PHE A 169 9.87 -11.22 -14.80
CA PHE A 169 8.80 -10.78 -15.67
C PHE A 169 8.40 -11.87 -16.67
N ALA A 170 9.38 -12.53 -17.31
CA ALA A 170 9.13 -13.65 -18.22
C ALA A 170 8.38 -14.79 -17.50
N LEU A 171 8.84 -15.18 -16.31
CA LEU A 171 8.18 -16.20 -15.48
C LEU A 171 6.72 -15.84 -15.18
N LEU A 172 6.46 -14.62 -14.70
CA LEU A 172 5.11 -14.17 -14.35
C LEU A 172 4.21 -14.06 -15.59
N LYS A 173 4.76 -13.65 -16.74
CA LYS A 173 4.03 -13.55 -18.00
C LYS A 173 3.58 -14.93 -18.49
N GLU A 174 4.47 -15.92 -18.49
CA GLU A 174 4.15 -17.30 -18.87
C GLU A 174 3.19 -17.98 -17.88
N MET A 175 3.20 -17.55 -16.62
CA MET A 175 2.22 -17.97 -15.61
C MET A 175 0.79 -17.49 -15.92
N GLY A 176 0.65 -16.47 -16.77
CA GLY A 176 -0.63 -15.86 -17.13
C GLY A 176 -0.99 -14.66 -16.27
N VAL A 177 0.00 -13.96 -15.69
CA VAL A 177 -0.25 -12.71 -14.97
C VAL A 177 -0.71 -11.63 -15.96
N PRO A 178 -1.91 -11.04 -15.78
CA PRO A 178 -2.43 -10.01 -16.69
C PRO A 178 -1.75 -8.67 -16.41
N PHE A 179 -0.66 -8.38 -17.12
CA PHE A 179 0.03 -7.09 -17.04
C PHE A 179 -0.66 -6.00 -17.85
N ARG A 180 -0.59 -4.75 -17.38
CA ARG A 180 -1.07 -3.58 -18.15
C ARG A 180 -0.30 -3.44 -19.46
N PRO A 181 -0.97 -3.30 -20.61
CA PRO A 181 -0.30 -3.03 -21.87
C PRO A 181 0.38 -1.66 -21.86
N GLU A 182 1.57 -1.59 -22.47
CA GLU A 182 2.46 -0.41 -22.43
C GLU A 182 1.84 0.84 -23.08
N ARG A 183 0.86 0.66 -23.97
CA ARG A 183 0.09 1.74 -24.61
C ARG A 183 -0.82 2.49 -23.64
N GLU A 184 -1.31 1.85 -22.58
CA GLU A 184 -2.16 2.49 -21.57
C GLU A 184 -1.33 3.25 -20.54
N LYS A 185 -0.12 2.78 -20.23
CA LYS A 185 0.81 3.46 -19.31
C LYS A 185 1.15 4.87 -19.78
N LYS A 186 1.49 5.04 -21.07
CA LYS A 186 1.85 6.37 -21.62
C LYS A 186 0.70 7.38 -21.50
N LYS A 187 -0.54 6.92 -21.69
CA LYS A 187 -1.74 7.76 -21.55
C LYS A 187 -2.01 8.13 -20.09
N GLU A 188 -1.88 7.17 -19.16
CA GLU A 188 -2.07 7.42 -17.72
C GLU A 188 -0.96 8.32 -17.15
N GLU A 189 0.30 8.13 -17.53
CA GLU A 189 1.42 8.99 -17.10
C GLU A 189 1.25 10.43 -17.61
N GLU A 190 0.75 10.60 -18.84
CA GLU A 190 0.42 11.90 -19.40
C GLU A 190 -0.77 12.56 -18.66
N GLU A 191 -1.80 11.79 -18.32
CA GLU A 191 -2.94 12.26 -17.52
C GLU A 191 -2.55 12.61 -16.07
N GLU A 192 -1.75 11.79 -15.40
CA GLU A 192 -1.26 12.06 -14.04
C GLU A 192 -0.35 13.27 -14.00
N ARG A 193 0.51 13.44 -15.02
CA ARG A 193 1.37 14.61 -15.16
C ARG A 193 0.54 15.88 -15.38
N LYS A 194 -0.46 15.85 -16.26
CA LYS A 194 -1.44 16.95 -16.45
C LYS A 194 -2.18 17.27 -15.14
N ARG A 195 -2.69 16.26 -14.42
CA ARG A 195 -3.36 16.45 -13.12
C ARG A 195 -2.44 17.03 -12.06
N ARG A 196 -1.16 16.64 -12.04
CA ARG A 196 -0.17 17.15 -11.08
C ARG A 196 0.20 18.60 -11.41
N GLU A 197 0.39 18.92 -12.69
CA GLU A 197 0.63 20.28 -13.19
C GLU A 197 -0.57 21.20 -12.90
N GLU A 198 -1.80 20.75 -13.16
CA GLU A 198 -3.02 21.48 -12.80
C GLU A 198 -3.15 21.70 -11.29
N ARG A 199 -2.77 20.72 -10.46
CA ARG A 199 -2.81 20.84 -9.00
C ARG A 199 -1.80 21.86 -8.48
N VAL A 200 -0.59 21.87 -9.06
CA VAL A 200 0.45 22.86 -8.76
C VAL A 200 0.04 24.25 -9.23
N ALA A 201 -0.57 24.37 -10.41
CA ALA A 201 -1.10 25.64 -10.91
C ALA A 201 -2.23 26.18 -10.02
N ARG A 202 -3.16 25.32 -9.58
CA ARG A 202 -4.21 25.71 -8.62
C ARG A 202 -3.65 26.12 -7.26
N GLU A 203 -2.62 25.44 -6.77
CA GLU A 203 -1.96 25.80 -5.51
C GLU A 203 -1.18 27.12 -5.61
N ALA A 204 -0.51 27.38 -6.74
CA ALA A 204 0.18 28.65 -7.01
C ALA A 204 -0.81 29.83 -7.09
N VAL A 205 -1.91 29.67 -7.83
CA VAL A 205 -2.98 30.69 -7.91
C VAL A 205 -3.64 30.92 -6.54
N ALA A 206 -3.81 29.87 -5.73
CA ALA A 206 -4.32 30.01 -4.36
C ALA A 206 -3.33 30.75 -3.44
N ARG A 207 -2.02 30.51 -3.59
CA ARG A 207 -0.97 31.24 -2.84
C ARG A 207 -0.88 32.71 -3.27
N GLU A 208 -0.98 33.00 -4.56
CA GLU A 208 -1.01 34.39 -5.05
C GLU A 208 -2.25 35.13 -4.55
N ARG A 209 -3.44 34.52 -4.60
CA ARG A 209 -4.68 35.09 -4.06
C ARG A 209 -4.65 35.27 -2.53
N ALA A 210 -3.98 34.37 -1.81
CA ALA A 210 -3.77 34.53 -0.37
C ALA A 210 -2.82 35.70 -0.07
N SER A 211 -1.79 35.91 -0.89
CA SER A 211 -0.85 37.03 -0.74
C SER A 211 -1.48 38.39 -1.07
N SER A 212 -2.38 38.45 -2.06
CA SER A 212 -3.12 39.67 -2.39
C SER A 212 -4.21 40.00 -1.36
N ALA A 213 -4.86 38.99 -0.77
CA ALA A 213 -5.87 39.20 0.29
C ALA A 213 -5.27 39.75 1.60
N THR A 214 -4.02 39.44 1.91
CA THR A 214 -3.30 40.05 3.05
C THR A 214 -2.88 41.51 2.82
N ALA A 215 -2.91 42.02 1.58
CA ALA A 215 -2.55 43.40 1.26
C ALA A 215 -3.74 44.38 1.28
N GLU A 216 -4.99 43.89 1.21
CA GLU A 216 -6.20 44.74 1.15
C GLU A 216 -6.91 44.94 2.49
N THR A 217 -6.38 44.44 3.61
CA THR A 217 -6.95 44.71 4.95
C THR A 217 -6.01 45.53 5.84
N ALA A 218 -5.65 46.73 5.38
CA ALA A 218 -5.16 47.78 6.26
C ALA A 218 -6.24 48.87 6.37
N PRO A 219 -6.99 48.99 7.48
CA PRO A 219 -7.86 50.13 7.67
C PRO A 219 -7.04 51.36 8.05
N ASP A 220 -7.17 52.37 7.22
CA ASP A 220 -6.74 53.75 7.41
C ASP A 220 -7.43 54.34 8.66
N ALA A 221 -6.66 54.89 9.59
CA ALA A 221 -7.20 55.60 10.75
C ALA A 221 -6.31 56.80 11.09
N SER A 222 -6.61 57.94 10.46
CA SER A 222 -6.18 59.25 10.92
C SER A 222 -7.40 60.16 11.16
N GLY A 223 -7.48 60.74 12.37
CA GLY A 223 -8.25 61.96 12.64
C GLY A 223 -9.48 61.86 13.55
N LYS A 224 -9.31 61.95 14.88
CA LYS A 224 -9.72 63.11 15.72
C LYS A 224 -9.57 62.84 17.24
N THR A 225 -8.95 63.83 17.89
CA THR A 225 -9.00 64.30 19.30
C THR A 225 -10.37 64.09 19.97
N GLN A 226 -10.56 63.91 21.29
CA GLN A 226 -9.95 64.56 22.47
C GLN A 226 -10.45 63.86 23.76
N GLU A 227 -9.64 63.90 24.83
CA GLU A 227 -9.98 64.03 26.28
C GLU A 227 -10.85 62.94 26.97
N THR A 228 -10.67 62.52 28.22
CA THR A 228 -9.87 62.92 29.39
C THR A 228 -9.81 61.73 30.37
N GLY A 229 -8.79 61.69 31.24
CA GLY A 229 -8.80 60.83 32.43
C GLY A 229 -7.42 60.37 32.94
N GLY A 230 -6.59 61.31 33.42
CA GLY A 230 -5.47 60.99 34.32
C GLY A 230 -5.98 60.50 35.68
N GLN A 231 -5.17 60.10 36.66
CA GLN A 231 -3.73 60.22 36.88
C GLN A 231 -3.44 59.48 38.22
N LYS A 232 -2.15 59.12 38.45
CA LYS A 232 -1.50 58.84 39.75
C LYS A 232 -1.70 57.45 40.36
N ASN A 233 -0.74 56.87 41.08
CA ASN A 233 0.72 56.90 41.15
C ASN A 233 1.09 55.84 42.22
N ASP A 234 2.28 55.25 42.06
CA ASP A 234 3.24 54.83 43.09
C ASP A 234 2.84 53.99 44.31
N ALA A 235 3.57 52.88 44.45
CA ALA A 235 4.21 52.31 45.64
C ALA A 235 4.18 50.77 45.49
N SER A 236 5.21 49.95 45.64
CA SER A 236 6.57 50.11 46.17
C SER A 236 7.27 48.75 46.00
N ILE A 237 8.55 48.77 45.61
CA ILE A 237 9.67 48.11 46.33
C ILE A 237 9.77 46.57 46.24
N GLU A 238 10.73 46.10 45.41
CA GLU A 238 11.89 45.25 45.80
C GLU A 238 11.60 43.74 45.87
N ARG A 239 12.49 42.80 45.52
CA ARG A 239 13.90 42.79 45.10
C ARG A 239 14.12 41.47 44.35
N LYS A 240 14.89 41.52 43.27
CA LYS A 240 15.57 40.36 42.67
C LYS A 240 16.69 39.89 43.60
N ALA A 241 16.80 38.58 43.80
CA ALA A 241 18.06 37.87 44.06
C ALA A 241 18.01 36.57 43.21
N LYS A 242 18.70 36.51 42.05
CA LYS A 242 20.10 36.07 41.85
C LYS A 242 20.24 34.55 42.13
N LYS A 243 20.05 33.70 41.10
CA LYS A 243 21.09 32.98 40.29
C LYS A 243 21.53 31.64 40.95
N PRO A 244 22.30 30.75 40.28
CA PRO A 244 22.39 30.39 38.86
C PRO A 244 22.53 28.85 38.61
N ASN A 245 22.58 28.46 37.32
CA ASN A 245 23.18 27.28 36.69
C ASN A 245 23.77 26.15 37.56
N THR A 246 23.37 24.90 37.27
CA THR A 246 24.22 23.86 36.65
C THR A 246 23.32 22.95 35.83
#